data_AF-A0A1V8TDW2-F1
#
_entry.id   AF-A0A1V8TDW2-F1
#
_cell.length_a   1.000
_cell.length_b   1.000
_cell.length_c   1.000
_cell.angle_alpha   90.00
_cell.angle_beta   90.00
_cell.angle_gamma   90.00
#
_symmetry.space_group_name_H-M   'P 1'
#
loop_
_entity.id
_entity.type
_entity.pdbx_description
1 polymer ?
#
loop_
_entity_poly.entity_id
_entity_poly.type
_entity_poly.pdbx_seq_one_letter_code
_entity_poly.pdbx_strand_id
1 'polypeptide(L)'
;MPRPKIHLEPYTDEIRAWLEDEKLKQAEVIVRLRELHNVKIELRTLSRFLAEANICVAVHYAKDTELNARITQLHYQVQCSDEETLKLLAQEGFKLDKWRLRRMRWRLGLKQRARALKPCEEGPLQRRRELKEAIRAGEKVEKMEIRLKAASKRIDAVTTELAGSEAANRELAERLSQAEHQIERLRMQGRPYYEPLLP
;
A
#
# COMPACT_ATOMS: atom_id res chain seq x y z
N MET A 1 26.60 34.71 -25.62
CA MET A 1 26.98 35.42 -24.38
C MET A 1 27.03 34.42 -23.23
N PRO A 2 28.17 34.23 -22.55
CA PRO A 2 28.22 33.43 -21.32
C PRO A 2 27.37 34.11 -20.23
N ARG A 3 26.54 33.34 -19.53
CA ARG A 3 25.70 33.86 -18.42
C ARG A 3 26.61 34.18 -17.22
N PRO A 4 26.34 35.25 -16.46
CA PRO A 4 27.09 35.56 -15.25
C PRO A 4 27.03 34.37 -14.28
N LYS A 5 28.19 33.97 -13.74
CA LYS A 5 28.29 32.89 -12.75
C LYS A 5 27.78 33.44 -11.42
N ILE A 6 26.79 32.76 -10.83
CA ILE A 6 26.33 33.04 -9.48
C ILE A 6 27.30 32.35 -8.52
N HIS A 7 27.93 33.11 -7.63
CA HIS A 7 28.88 32.58 -6.65
C HIS A 7 28.12 31.94 -5.49
N LEU A 8 28.06 30.61 -5.48
CA LEU A 8 27.41 29.81 -4.42
C LEU A 8 28.43 29.21 -3.43
N GLU A 9 29.73 29.34 -3.70
CA GLU A 9 30.82 28.80 -2.87
C GLU A 9 30.78 29.25 -1.40
N PRO A 10 30.41 30.49 -1.04
CA PRO A 10 30.36 30.90 0.36
C PRO A 10 29.28 30.20 1.19
N TYR A 11 28.27 29.63 0.53
CA TYR A 11 27.10 29.04 1.18
C TYR A 11 27.11 27.50 1.15
N THR A 12 28.25 26.88 0.77
CA THR A 12 28.35 25.41 0.65
C THR A 12 27.99 24.68 1.93
N ASP A 13 28.46 25.17 3.07
CA ASP A 13 28.32 24.48 4.35
C ASP A 13 26.90 24.61 4.90
N GLU A 14 26.25 25.76 4.71
CA GLU A 14 24.84 25.97 5.06
C GLU A 14 23.92 25.12 4.17
N ILE A 15 24.18 25.09 2.86
CA ILE A 15 23.44 24.25 1.92
C ILE A 15 23.60 22.77 2.29
N ARG A 16 24.80 22.35 2.73
CA ARG A 16 25.05 20.98 3.21
C ARG A 16 24.22 20.68 4.47
N ALA A 17 24.25 21.55 5.47
CA ALA A 17 23.47 21.38 6.70
C ALA A 17 21.96 21.28 6.41
N TRP A 18 21.42 22.14 5.54
CA TRP A 18 20.00 22.09 5.15
C TRP A 18 19.61 20.79 4.43
N LEU A 19 20.51 20.24 3.61
CA LEU A 19 20.26 19.01 2.87
C LEU A 19 20.46 17.75 3.73
N GLU A 20 21.44 17.73 4.63
CA GLU A 20 21.82 16.56 5.42
C GLU A 20 21.09 16.49 6.76
N ASP A 21 21.05 17.59 7.51
CA ASP A 21 20.47 17.64 8.86
C ASP A 21 18.96 17.88 8.81
N GLU A 22 18.52 18.86 8.03
CA GLU A 22 17.10 19.23 7.91
C GLU A 22 16.35 18.42 6.83
N LYS A 23 17.07 17.66 5.99
CA LYS A 23 16.53 16.85 4.87
C LYS A 23 15.62 17.64 3.92
N LEU A 24 15.92 18.92 3.71
CA LEU A 24 15.14 19.81 2.86
C LEU A 24 15.25 19.39 1.38
N LYS A 25 14.18 19.63 0.62
CA LYS A 25 14.20 19.40 -0.83
C LYS A 25 14.96 20.53 -1.52
N GLN A 26 15.55 20.25 -2.68
CA GLN A 26 16.27 21.25 -3.48
C GLN A 26 15.41 22.49 -3.79
N ALA A 27 14.10 22.35 -3.98
CA ALA A 27 13.19 23.47 -4.17
C ALA A 27 13.08 24.38 -2.93
N GLU A 28 13.08 23.80 -1.74
CA GLU A 28 13.01 24.53 -0.46
C GLU A 28 14.33 25.25 -0.17
N VAL A 29 15.46 24.62 -0.51
CA VAL A 29 16.80 25.25 -0.44
C VAL A 29 16.88 26.50 -1.31
N ILE A 30 16.26 26.50 -2.50
CA ILE A 30 16.21 27.70 -3.36
C ILE A 30 15.41 28.83 -2.71
N VAL A 31 14.30 28.50 -2.06
CA VAL A 31 13.48 29.48 -1.33
C VAL A 31 14.28 30.07 -0.18
N ARG A 32 14.95 29.24 0.63
CA ARG A 32 15.79 29.73 1.74
C ARG A 32 16.99 30.57 1.28
N LEU A 33 17.66 30.18 0.19
CA LEU A 33 18.75 30.97 -0.39
C LEU A 33 18.26 32.34 -0.87
N ARG A 34 17.02 32.42 -1.34
CA ARG A 34 16.39 33.67 -1.73
C ARG A 34 16.00 34.53 -0.52
N GLU A 35 15.51 33.92 0.55
CA GLU A 35 15.05 34.66 1.75
C GLU A 35 16.19 35.16 2.62
N LEU A 36 17.20 34.33 2.87
CA LEU A 36 18.31 34.65 3.78
C LEU A 36 19.42 35.44 3.10
N HIS A 37 19.77 35.06 1.88
CA HIS A 37 20.95 35.58 1.17
C HIS A 37 20.60 36.40 -0.07
N ASN A 38 19.31 36.56 -0.38
CA ASN A 38 18.81 37.26 -1.57
C ASN A 38 19.37 36.71 -2.90
N VAL A 39 19.77 35.43 -2.92
CA VAL A 39 20.33 34.75 -4.08
C VAL A 39 19.21 34.08 -4.87
N LYS A 40 18.95 34.55 -6.09
CA LYS A 40 17.97 33.95 -7.01
C LYS A 40 18.65 32.94 -7.94
N ILE A 41 18.38 31.66 -7.73
CA ILE A 41 18.89 30.57 -8.56
C ILE A 41 17.77 29.66 -9.06
N GLU A 42 18.00 29.07 -10.24
CA GLU A 42 17.16 28.01 -10.76
C GLU A 42 17.61 26.64 -10.25
N LEU A 43 16.69 25.66 -10.23
CA LEU A 43 16.96 24.28 -9.81
C LEU A 43 18.15 23.65 -10.57
N ARG A 44 18.28 23.96 -11.86
CA ARG A 44 19.37 23.47 -12.70
C ARG A 44 20.73 24.02 -12.26
N THR A 45 20.78 25.29 -11.84
CA THR A 45 22.00 25.92 -11.33
C THR A 45 22.41 25.32 -9.99
N LEU A 46 21.45 25.14 -9.08
CA LEU A 46 21.69 24.46 -7.80
C LEU A 46 22.17 23.02 -8.01
N SER A 47 21.51 22.26 -8.89
CA SER A 47 21.88 20.87 -9.18
C SER A 47 23.30 20.75 -9.74
N ARG A 48 23.69 21.67 -10.63
CA ARG A 48 25.05 21.71 -11.19
C ARG A 48 26.08 22.04 -10.11
N PHE A 49 25.81 23.05 -9.30
CA PHE A 49 26.68 23.43 -8.18
C PHE A 49 26.85 22.30 -7.18
N LEU A 50 25.76 21.63 -6.78
CA LEU A 50 25.80 20.47 -5.89
C LEU A 50 26.62 19.31 -6.47
N ALA A 51 26.52 19.08 -7.79
CA ALA A 51 27.35 18.08 -8.47
C ALA A 51 28.83 18.46 -8.51
N GLU A 52 29.15 19.73 -8.79
CA GLU A 52 30.53 20.26 -8.78
C GLU A 52 31.14 20.26 -7.36
N ALA A 53 30.32 20.54 -6.34
CA ALA A 53 30.71 20.53 -4.93
C ALA A 53 30.68 19.13 -4.28
N ASN A 54 30.39 18.06 -5.04
CA ASN A 54 30.21 16.68 -4.56
C ASN A 54 29.15 16.49 -3.45
N ILE A 55 28.22 17.43 -3.28
CA ILE A 55 27.09 17.33 -2.35
C ILE A 55 25.98 16.54 -3.06
N CYS A 56 26.08 15.22 -3.00
CA CYS A 56 25.23 14.32 -3.75
C CYS A 56 23.85 14.14 -3.10
N VAL A 57 22.84 14.86 -3.60
CA VAL A 57 21.42 14.70 -3.19
C VAL A 57 20.78 13.44 -3.79
N ALA A 58 21.45 12.80 -4.76
CA ALA A 58 20.98 11.55 -5.33
C ALA A 58 21.07 10.45 -4.28
N VAL A 59 19.90 10.01 -3.80
CA VAL A 59 19.65 8.83 -2.96
C VAL A 59 20.75 7.81 -3.18
N HIS A 60 21.75 7.84 -2.29
CA HIS A 60 22.93 7.00 -2.43
C HIS A 60 22.49 5.57 -2.17
N TYR A 61 22.25 4.80 -3.23
CA TYR A 61 22.00 3.36 -3.15
C TYR A 61 23.13 2.61 -2.41
N ALA A 62 24.28 3.26 -2.22
CA ALA A 62 25.40 2.77 -1.42
C ALA A 62 25.10 2.72 0.09
N LYS A 63 24.12 3.48 0.61
CA LYS A 63 23.74 3.43 2.04
C LYS A 63 22.91 2.21 2.40
N ASP A 64 22.17 1.63 1.46
CA ASP A 64 21.32 0.45 1.73
C ASP A 64 22.16 -0.84 1.64
N THR A 65 23.10 -1.02 2.58
CA THR A 65 24.01 -2.18 2.64
C THR A 65 23.26 -3.51 2.73
N GLU A 66 22.20 -3.55 3.55
CA GLU A 66 21.33 -4.71 3.72
C GLU A 66 20.60 -5.08 2.42
N LEU A 67 20.03 -4.08 1.74
CA LEU A 67 19.33 -4.31 0.47
C LEU A 67 20.28 -4.78 -0.63
N ASN A 68 21.49 -4.20 -0.70
CA ASN A 68 22.50 -4.60 -1.66
C ASN A 68 22.99 -6.03 -1.40
N ALA A 69 23.20 -6.41 -0.14
CA ALA A 69 23.55 -7.77 0.25
C ALA A 69 22.44 -8.76 -0.16
N ARG A 70 21.17 -8.39 0.08
CA ARG A 70 20.02 -9.23 -0.29
C ARG A 70 19.87 -9.40 -1.79
N ILE A 71 19.97 -8.33 -2.57
CA ILE A 71 19.94 -8.38 -4.04
C ILE A 71 21.07 -9.28 -4.57
N THR A 72 22.25 -9.20 -3.96
CA THR A 72 23.42 -10.02 -4.34
C THR A 72 23.18 -11.50 -4.01
N GLN A 73 22.62 -11.79 -2.85
CA GLN A 73 22.25 -13.15 -2.43
C GLN A 73 21.23 -13.76 -3.39
N LEU A 74 20.14 -13.04 -3.69
CA LEU A 74 19.10 -13.47 -4.62
C LEU A 74 19.66 -13.68 -6.04
N HIS A 75 20.65 -12.87 -6.43
CA HIS A 75 21.30 -13.00 -7.72
C HIS A 75 22.18 -14.25 -7.84
N TYR A 76 23.06 -14.53 -6.86
CA TYR A 76 24.02 -15.62 -6.97
C TYR A 76 23.49 -16.96 -6.46
N GLN A 77 22.77 -16.96 -5.33
CA GLN A 77 22.34 -18.20 -4.67
C GLN A 77 21.06 -18.79 -5.27
N VAL A 78 20.15 -17.92 -5.70
CA VAL A 78 18.82 -18.32 -6.20
C VAL A 78 18.67 -18.05 -7.71
N GLN A 79 19.45 -17.11 -8.25
CA GLN A 79 19.41 -16.68 -9.64
C GLN A 79 18.02 -16.19 -10.07
N CYS A 80 17.38 -15.40 -9.21
CA CYS A 80 16.07 -14.84 -9.48
C CYS A 80 16.08 -13.88 -10.69
N SER A 81 14.97 -13.87 -11.43
CA SER A 81 14.70 -12.81 -12.41
C SER A 81 14.46 -11.46 -11.71
N ASP A 82 14.51 -10.34 -12.44
CA ASP A 82 14.18 -9.02 -11.87
C ASP A 82 12.79 -9.01 -11.21
N GLU A 83 11.81 -9.70 -11.81
CA GLU A 83 10.43 -9.74 -11.31
C GLU A 83 10.28 -10.62 -10.08
N GLU A 84 10.95 -11.78 -10.06
CA GLU A 84 11.01 -12.65 -8.88
C GLU A 84 11.70 -11.92 -7.72
N THR A 85 12.80 -11.23 -7.99
CA THR A 85 13.57 -10.46 -7.00
C THR A 85 12.71 -9.34 -6.39
N LEU A 86 11.94 -8.60 -7.20
CA LEU A 86 11.02 -7.57 -6.69
C LEU A 86 9.96 -8.14 -5.76
N LYS A 87 9.35 -9.27 -6.11
CA LYS A 87 8.32 -9.91 -5.28
C LYS A 87 8.86 -10.31 -3.90
N LEU A 88 10.05 -10.89 -3.86
CA LEU A 88 10.69 -11.32 -2.61
C LEU A 88 11.08 -10.13 -1.74
N LEU A 89 11.70 -9.12 -2.35
CA LEU A 89 12.06 -7.90 -1.65
C LEU A 89 10.80 -7.19 -1.10
N ALA A 90 9.69 -7.21 -1.83
CA ALA A 90 8.42 -6.68 -1.33
C ALA A 90 7.86 -7.47 -0.14
N GLN A 91 7.99 -8.80 -0.14
CA GLN A 91 7.60 -9.64 1.01
C GLN A 91 8.46 -9.36 2.25
N GLU A 92 9.72 -9.01 2.06
CA GLU A 92 10.65 -8.60 3.12
C GLU A 92 10.45 -7.14 3.58
N GLY A 93 9.52 -6.41 2.97
CA GLY A 93 9.18 -5.03 3.32
C GLY A 93 9.91 -3.95 2.50
N PHE A 94 10.79 -4.33 1.57
CA PHE A 94 11.47 -3.40 0.68
C PHE A 94 10.57 -3.00 -0.50
N LYS A 95 10.14 -1.73 -0.52
CA LYS A 95 9.38 -1.16 -1.64
C LYS A 95 10.33 -0.61 -2.70
N LEU A 96 10.42 -1.30 -3.84
CA LEU A 96 11.33 -0.96 -4.93
C LEU A 96 10.62 -0.98 -6.29
N ASP A 97 10.99 -0.02 -7.13
CA ASP A 97 10.57 -0.03 -8.53
C ASP A 97 11.48 -0.93 -9.38
N LYS A 98 10.92 -1.50 -10.45
CA LYS A 98 11.67 -2.31 -11.43
C LYS A 98 12.89 -1.59 -12.00
N TRP A 99 12.74 -0.31 -12.33
CA TRP A 99 13.84 0.53 -12.82
C TRP A 99 14.90 0.83 -11.76
N ARG A 100 14.50 0.93 -10.49
CA ARG A 100 15.42 1.11 -9.36
C ARG A 100 16.25 -0.16 -9.15
N LEU A 101 15.60 -1.33 -9.11
CA LEU A 101 16.29 -2.62 -8.98
C LEU A 101 17.30 -2.85 -10.12
N ARG A 102 16.92 -2.58 -11.37
CA ARG A 102 17.83 -2.69 -12.52
C ARG A 102 19.07 -1.80 -12.39
N ARG A 103 18.90 -0.53 -12.01
CA ARG A 103 20.02 0.39 -11.79
C ARG A 103 20.92 -0.09 -10.65
N MET A 104 20.34 -0.59 -9.56
CA MET A 104 21.11 -1.16 -8.44
C MET A 104 21.91 -2.39 -8.87
N ARG A 105 21.29 -3.34 -9.59
CA ARG A 105 21.99 -4.51 -10.15
C ARG A 105 23.15 -4.10 -11.06
N TRP A 106 22.96 -3.10 -11.92
CA TRP A 106 24.02 -2.61 -12.79
C TRP A 106 25.18 -1.98 -12.02
N ARG A 107 24.90 -1.19 -10.97
CA ARG A 107 25.93 -0.61 -10.10
C ARG A 107 26.69 -1.67 -9.31
N LEU A 108 26.01 -2.73 -8.88
CA LEU A 108 26.62 -3.87 -8.20
C LEU A 108 27.36 -4.84 -9.16
N GLY A 109 27.39 -4.54 -10.47
CA GLY A 109 28.04 -5.42 -11.46
C GLY A 109 27.29 -6.72 -11.73
N LEU A 110 26.05 -6.86 -11.26
CA LEU A 110 25.21 -8.06 -11.36
C LEU A 110 24.56 -8.19 -12.75
N LYS A 111 25.40 -8.19 -13.80
CA LYS A 111 24.98 -8.36 -15.20
C LYS A 111 24.78 -9.84 -15.49
N GLN A 112 23.52 -10.26 -15.50
CA GLN A 112 23.17 -11.62 -15.93
C GLN A 112 23.30 -11.68 -17.47
N ARG A 113 24.31 -12.38 -17.99
CA ARG A 113 24.18 -12.97 -19.33
C ARG A 113 23.26 -14.18 -19.18
N ALA A 114 22.28 -14.31 -20.06
CA ALA A 114 21.39 -15.47 -20.13
C ALA A 114 22.21 -16.73 -20.44
N ARG A 115 22.93 -17.28 -19.47
CA ARG A 115 23.39 -18.66 -19.52
C ARG A 115 22.27 -19.48 -18.91
N ALA A 116 21.56 -20.19 -19.79
CA ALA A 116 20.82 -21.38 -19.39
C ALA A 116 21.72 -22.17 -18.44
N LEU A 117 21.24 -22.39 -17.22
CA LEU A 117 21.94 -23.17 -16.21
C LEU A 117 22.39 -24.49 -16.84
N LYS A 118 23.69 -24.79 -16.75
CA LYS A 118 24.12 -26.18 -16.86
C LYS A 118 23.49 -26.93 -15.65
N PRO A 119 22.89 -28.11 -15.84
CA PRO A 119 22.10 -28.80 -14.80
C PRO A 119 22.86 -29.28 -13.55
N CYS A 120 24.14 -28.94 -13.35
CA CYS A 120 25.01 -29.64 -12.40
C CYS A 120 24.95 -29.17 -10.95
N GLU A 121 24.34 -28.02 -10.64
CA GLU A 121 24.24 -27.57 -9.24
C GLU A 121 22.80 -27.73 -8.76
N GLU A 122 22.54 -28.79 -8.00
CA GLU A 122 21.22 -29.14 -7.47
C GLU A 122 20.72 -28.11 -6.44
N GLY A 123 21.64 -27.46 -5.70
CA GLY A 123 21.31 -26.53 -4.61
C GLY A 123 20.57 -25.25 -5.04
N PRO A 124 21.01 -24.51 -6.09
CA PRO A 124 20.29 -23.34 -6.59
C PRO A 124 18.94 -23.68 -7.22
N LEU A 125 18.83 -24.84 -7.89
CA LEU A 125 17.59 -25.28 -8.54
C LEU A 125 16.52 -25.70 -7.52
N GLN A 126 16.91 -26.42 -6.46
CA GLN A 126 16.02 -26.78 -5.36
C GLN A 126 15.49 -25.54 -4.64
N ARG A 127 16.38 -24.62 -4.23
CA ARG A 127 15.97 -23.34 -3.63
C ARG A 127 15.03 -22.56 -4.53
N ARG A 128 15.26 -22.55 -5.84
CA ARG A 128 14.35 -21.89 -6.80
C ARG A 128 12.98 -22.57 -6.89
N ARG A 129 12.89 -23.90 -6.74
CA ARG A 129 11.61 -24.62 -6.73
C ARG A 129 10.82 -24.30 -5.46
N GLU A 130 11.44 -24.42 -4.29
CA GLU A 130 10.84 -24.08 -3.00
C GLU A 130 10.30 -22.66 -2.98
N LEU A 131 11.07 -21.73 -3.53
CA LEU A 131 10.70 -20.32 -3.59
C LEU A 131 9.51 -20.08 -4.53
N LYS A 132 9.44 -20.79 -5.66
CA LYS A 132 8.27 -20.76 -6.55
C LYS A 132 7.04 -21.38 -5.88
N GLU A 133 7.21 -22.42 -5.09
CA GLU A 133 6.12 -23.03 -4.32
C GLU A 133 5.62 -22.09 -3.24
N ALA A 134 6.50 -21.40 -2.53
CA ALA A 134 6.14 -20.37 -1.55
C ALA A 134 5.39 -19.20 -2.21
N ILE A 135 5.84 -18.71 -3.37
CA ILE A 135 5.13 -17.67 -4.13
C ILE A 135 3.72 -18.15 -4.53
N ARG A 136 3.61 -19.37 -5.06
CA ARG A 136 2.30 -19.95 -5.42
C ARG A 136 1.40 -20.14 -4.21
N ALA A 137 1.95 -20.52 -3.06
CA ALA A 137 1.19 -20.65 -1.82
C ALA A 137 0.67 -19.28 -1.36
N GLY A 138 1.50 -18.23 -1.41
CA GLY A 138 1.07 -16.85 -1.13
C GLY A 138 -0.07 -16.38 -2.04
N GLU A 139 0.04 -16.61 -3.35
CA GLU A 139 -1.00 -16.27 -4.33
C GLU A 139 -2.32 -17.05 -4.07
N LYS A 140 -2.24 -18.29 -3.54
CA LYS A 140 -3.42 -19.05 -3.13
C LYS A 140 -4.08 -18.45 -1.90
N VAL A 141 -3.31 -18.04 -0.90
CA VAL A 141 -3.82 -17.41 0.33
C VAL A 141 -4.53 -16.11 -0.01
N GLU A 142 -3.92 -15.24 -0.83
CA GLU A 142 -4.54 -13.99 -1.26
C GLU A 142 -5.88 -14.21 -1.99
N LYS A 143 -5.94 -15.22 -2.87
CA LYS A 143 -7.20 -15.61 -3.53
C LYS A 143 -8.24 -16.13 -2.53
N MET A 144 -7.83 -16.88 -1.51
CA MET A 144 -8.74 -17.35 -0.46
C MET A 144 -9.26 -16.18 0.37
N GLU A 145 -8.43 -15.20 0.73
CA GLU A 145 -8.87 -13.99 1.44
C GLU A 145 -9.92 -13.21 0.65
N ILE A 146 -9.72 -13.03 -0.66
CA ILE A 146 -10.71 -12.37 -1.52
C ILE A 146 -12.04 -13.12 -1.51
N ARG A 147 -12.00 -14.46 -1.62
CA ARG A 147 -13.19 -15.31 -1.57
C ARG A 147 -13.90 -15.21 -0.21
N LEU A 148 -13.14 -15.21 0.89
CA LEU A 148 -13.67 -15.15 2.25
C LEU A 148 -14.32 -13.79 2.52
N LYS A 149 -13.71 -12.69 2.07
CA LYS A 149 -14.33 -11.35 2.10
C LYS A 149 -15.62 -11.30 1.30
N ALA A 150 -15.66 -11.91 0.11
CA ALA A 150 -16.87 -11.97 -0.70
C ALA A 150 -17.97 -12.81 -0.03
N ALA A 151 -17.61 -13.91 0.61
CA ALA A 151 -18.55 -14.75 1.37
C ALA A 151 -19.11 -14.01 2.59
N SER A 152 -18.26 -13.33 3.37
CA SER A 152 -18.69 -12.48 4.49
C SER A 152 -19.71 -11.44 4.05
N LYS A 153 -19.43 -10.73 2.95
CA LYS A 153 -20.36 -9.72 2.41
C LYS A 153 -21.71 -10.30 2.02
N ARG A 154 -21.77 -11.56 1.55
CA ARG A 154 -23.03 -12.25 1.26
C ARG A 154 -23.78 -12.63 2.53
N ILE A 155 -23.07 -13.08 3.56
CA ILE A 155 -23.66 -13.36 4.87
C ILE A 155 -24.26 -12.07 5.45
N ASP A 156 -23.53 -10.96 5.39
CA ASP A 156 -24.01 -9.66 5.88
C ASP A 156 -25.26 -9.19 5.11
N ALA A 157 -25.34 -9.43 3.80
CA ALA A 157 -26.54 -9.12 3.03
C ALA A 157 -27.74 -9.97 3.49
N VAL A 158 -27.56 -11.29 3.63
CA VAL A 158 -28.61 -12.21 4.08
C VAL A 158 -29.08 -11.86 5.50
N THR A 159 -28.18 -11.50 6.41
CA THR A 159 -28.57 -11.11 7.77
C THR A 159 -29.37 -9.80 7.79
N THR A 160 -29.06 -8.84 6.91
CA THR A 160 -29.86 -7.62 6.78
C THR A 160 -31.26 -7.87 6.21
N GLU A 161 -31.38 -8.76 5.22
CA GLU A 161 -32.67 -9.18 4.67
C GLU A 161 -33.51 -9.92 5.72
N LEU A 162 -32.90 -10.82 6.48
CA LEU A 162 -33.57 -11.54 7.56
C LEU A 162 -34.08 -10.57 8.63
N ALA A 163 -33.24 -9.63 9.09
CA ALA A 163 -33.64 -8.62 10.06
C ALA A 163 -34.80 -7.74 9.55
N GLY A 164 -34.80 -7.39 8.25
CA GLY A 164 -35.91 -6.68 7.62
C GLY A 164 -37.20 -7.50 7.62
N SER A 165 -37.12 -8.79 7.29
CA SER A 165 -38.27 -9.70 7.31
C SER A 165 -38.84 -9.91 8.72
N GLU A 166 -37.98 -10.00 9.74
CA GLU A 166 -38.39 -10.10 11.14
C GLU A 166 -39.10 -8.84 11.61
N ALA A 167 -38.62 -7.65 11.22
CA ALA A 167 -39.27 -6.38 11.54
C ALA A 167 -40.68 -6.29 10.92
N ALA A 168 -40.82 -6.68 9.64
CA ALA A 168 -42.12 -6.72 8.97
C ALA A 168 -43.09 -7.71 9.66
N ASN A 169 -42.60 -8.88 10.07
CA ASN A 169 -43.42 -9.86 10.79
C ASN A 169 -43.90 -9.34 12.15
N ARG A 170 -43.05 -8.58 12.87
CA ARG A 170 -43.46 -7.93 14.13
C ARG A 170 -44.56 -6.90 13.89
N GLU A 171 -44.44 -6.08 12.86
CA GLU A 171 -45.46 -5.09 12.51
C GLU A 171 -46.80 -5.76 12.13
N LEU A 172 -46.76 -6.87 11.39
CA LEU A 172 -47.96 -7.64 11.08
C LEU A 172 -48.62 -8.24 12.34
N ALA A 173 -47.82 -8.74 13.28
CA ALA A 173 -48.33 -9.25 14.55
C ALA A 173 -48.99 -8.17 15.40
N GLU A 174 -48.41 -6.96 15.45
CA GLU A 174 -49.01 -5.81 16.13
C GLU A 174 -50.33 -5.39 15.48
N ARG A 175 -50.39 -5.34 14.14
CA ARG A 175 -51.63 -5.02 13.41
C ARG A 175 -52.73 -6.07 13.65
N LEU A 176 -52.37 -7.35 13.72
CA LEU A 176 -53.31 -8.42 14.06
C LEU A 176 -53.88 -8.23 15.47
N SER A 177 -53.01 -7.98 16.46
CA SER A 177 -53.45 -7.73 17.84
C SER A 177 -54.38 -6.50 17.95
N GLN A 178 -54.07 -5.42 17.23
CA GLN A 178 -54.94 -4.24 17.17
C GLN A 178 -56.30 -4.56 16.55
N ALA A 179 -56.33 -5.34 15.46
CA ALA A 179 -57.56 -5.75 14.80
C ALA A 179 -58.42 -6.65 15.69
N GLU A 180 -57.81 -7.59 16.43
CA GLU A 180 -58.49 -8.43 17.41
C GLU A 180 -59.15 -7.59 18.52
N HIS A 181 -58.42 -6.63 19.09
CA HIS A 181 -58.97 -5.70 20.08
C HIS A 181 -60.12 -4.86 19.52
N GLN A 182 -60.04 -4.45 18.25
CA GLN A 182 -61.10 -3.71 17.59
C GLN A 182 -62.36 -4.57 17.40
N ILE A 183 -62.20 -5.81 16.94
CA ILE A 183 -63.30 -6.79 16.81
C ILE A 183 -63.97 -7.01 18.17
N GLU A 184 -63.18 -7.16 19.23
CA GLU A 184 -63.69 -7.39 20.58
C GLU A 184 -64.48 -6.18 21.11
N ARG A 185 -64.02 -4.96 20.87
CA ARG A 185 -64.79 -3.74 21.18
C ARG A 185 -66.13 -3.71 20.44
N LEU A 186 -66.13 -4.03 19.15
CA LEU A 186 -67.36 -4.07 18.34
C LEU A 186 -68.34 -5.15 18.85
N ARG A 187 -67.83 -6.32 19.25
CA ARG A 187 -68.65 -7.38 19.88
C ARG A 187 -69.30 -6.93 21.18
N MET A 188 -68.59 -6.15 22.00
CA MET A 188 -69.13 -5.61 23.25
C MET A 188 -70.20 -4.54 23.02
N GLN A 189 -70.08 -3.74 21.96
CA GLN A 189 -71.10 -2.74 21.57
C GLN A 189 -72.36 -3.37 20.95
N GLY A 190 -72.22 -4.53 20.31
CA GLY A 190 -73.33 -5.27 19.68
C GLY A 190 -74.10 -6.22 20.60
N ARG A 191 -73.78 -6.30 21.91
CA ARG A 191 -74.57 -7.09 22.85
C ARG A 191 -75.90 -6.36 23.13
N PRO A 192 -77.07 -6.92 22.77
CA PRO A 192 -78.34 -6.33 23.16
C PRO A 192 -78.43 -6.32 24.69
N TYR A 193 -78.83 -5.18 25.25
CA TYR A 193 -79.19 -5.06 26.65
C TYR A 193 -80.27 -6.10 26.95
N TYR A 194 -79.92 -7.16 27.68
CA TYR A 194 -80.94 -7.98 28.33
C TYR A 194 -81.59 -7.08 29.38
N GLU A 195 -82.80 -6.60 29.09
CA GLU A 195 -83.69 -6.06 30.12
C GLU A 195 -83.91 -7.16 31.16
N PRO A 196 -83.49 -6.98 32.42
CA PRO A 196 -83.84 -7.92 33.46
C PRO A 196 -85.33 -7.75 33.73
N LEU A 197 -86.12 -8.74 33.31
CA LEU A 197 -87.50 -8.87 33.76
C LEU A 197 -87.48 -9.03 35.29
N LEU A 198 -87.73 -7.92 35.98
CA LEU A 198 -87.98 -7.91 37.43
C LEU A 198 -89.30 -8.65 37.71
N PRO A 199 -89.37 -9.39 38.84
CA PRO A 199 -90.45 -10.32 39.15
C PRO A 199 -91.80 -9.65 39.40
#